data_AF-A0AAD1KQU6-F1
#
_entry.id   AF-A0AAD1KQU6-F1
#
_cell.length_a   1.000
_cell.length_b   1.000
_cell.length_c   1.000
_cell.angle_alpha   90.00
_cell.angle_beta   90.00
_cell.angle_gamma   90.00
#
_symmetry.space_group_name_H-M   'P 1'
#
loop_
_entity.id
_entity.type
_entity.pdbx_description
1 polymer ?
#
loop_
_entity_poly.entity_id
_entity_poly.type
_entity_poly.pdbx_seq_one_letter_code
_entity_poly.pdbx_strand_id
1 'polypeptide(L)'
;MISAGKTDAATFTAIKNDIKAKGPSYCKPKNVGGCAKVTITLLAAGESTTYDGHDYAKPVTSATDFTEYATNQALDMIALERLGKPIPQKLFKAATGYASETPKWADPDTDGLMLTALSHVKGSDAEKSKAVSNLEGRLNAAKQGDAWTPSGSEGNVNTTAWVAPGLYRAGDADHKDQAVKGQAWLAGQQQSDGSFPGSVKTSVGAMMATTQAVPALRGLQSYDNVGAHQAQEEPVD
;
A
#
# COMPACT_ATOMS: atom_id res chain seq x y z
N MET A 1 3.85 0.99 -12.42
CA MET A 1 4.10 1.69 -13.70
C MET A 1 4.83 2.99 -13.45
N ILE A 2 4.19 4.02 -12.89
CA ILE A 2 4.82 5.32 -12.58
C ILE A 2 6.04 5.15 -11.65
N SER A 3 5.92 4.27 -10.64
CA SER A 3 6.97 3.86 -9.72
C SER A 3 8.24 3.27 -10.37
N ALA A 4 8.16 2.78 -11.62
CA ALA A 4 9.30 2.18 -12.32
C ALA A 4 10.27 3.23 -12.91
N GLY A 5 9.92 4.52 -12.90
CA GLY A 5 10.74 5.60 -13.46
C GLY A 5 10.93 5.55 -14.98
N LYS A 6 10.22 4.65 -15.67
CA LYS A 6 10.31 4.42 -17.13
C LYS A 6 8.94 4.34 -17.80
N THR A 7 7.91 4.97 -17.22
CA THR A 7 6.60 5.04 -17.90
C THR A 7 6.76 5.92 -19.14
N ASP A 8 6.48 5.37 -20.32
CA ASP A 8 6.52 6.17 -21.55
C ASP A 8 5.46 7.29 -21.51
N ALA A 9 5.70 8.34 -22.28
CA ALA A 9 4.85 9.53 -22.26
C ALA A 9 3.39 9.23 -22.64
N ALA A 10 3.15 8.30 -23.57
CA ALA A 10 1.81 7.97 -24.04
C ALA A 10 0.99 7.25 -22.97
N THR A 11 1.60 6.27 -22.29
CA THR A 11 1.02 5.56 -21.15
C THR A 11 0.74 6.52 -20.00
N PHE A 12 1.67 7.44 -19.72
CA PHE A 12 1.48 8.45 -18.68
C PHE A 12 0.30 9.39 -19.02
N THR A 13 0.20 9.85 -20.26
CA THR A 13 -0.96 10.62 -20.75
C THR A 13 -2.26 9.83 -20.62
N ALA A 14 -2.27 8.54 -20.93
CA ALA A 14 -3.45 7.70 -20.79
C ALA A 14 -3.92 7.62 -19.32
N ILE A 15 -3.01 7.40 -18.38
CA ILE A 15 -3.32 7.38 -16.94
C ILE A 15 -3.93 8.71 -16.50
N LYS A 16 -3.32 9.83 -16.91
CA LYS A 16 -3.80 11.19 -16.62
C LYS A 16 -5.21 11.45 -17.17
N ASN A 17 -5.48 10.99 -18.39
CA ASN A 17 -6.80 11.11 -19.00
C ASN A 17 -7.84 10.24 -18.29
N ASP A 18 -7.46 9.04 -17.86
CA ASP A 18 -8.33 8.15 -17.09
C ASP A 18 -8.67 8.72 -15.72
N ILE A 19 -7.70 9.32 -15.01
CA ILE A 19 -7.96 10.03 -13.74
C ILE A 19 -8.95 11.17 -13.98
N LYS A 20 -8.76 11.97 -15.02
CA LYS A 20 -9.70 13.04 -15.40
C LYS A 20 -11.11 12.51 -15.65
N ALA A 21 -11.24 11.46 -16.45
CA ALA A 21 -12.55 10.93 -16.86
C ALA A 21 -13.27 10.17 -15.73
N LYS A 22 -12.54 9.39 -14.93
CA LYS A 22 -13.12 8.41 -13.99
C LYS A 22 -12.90 8.80 -12.53
N GLY A 23 -11.84 9.56 -12.23
CA GLY A 23 -11.45 9.96 -10.88
C GLY A 23 -12.58 10.60 -10.07
N PRO A 24 -13.34 11.58 -10.58
CA PRO A 24 -14.41 12.21 -9.80
C PRO A 24 -15.55 11.24 -9.43
N SER A 25 -15.74 10.18 -10.22
CA SER A 25 -16.73 9.14 -9.91
C SER A 25 -16.25 8.14 -8.86
N TYR A 26 -14.92 7.97 -8.76
CA TYR A 26 -14.23 7.03 -7.89
C TYR A 26 -13.92 7.65 -6.53
N CYS A 27 -13.30 8.82 -6.50
CA CYS A 27 -13.05 9.59 -5.29
C CYS A 27 -14.32 10.31 -4.84
N LYS A 28 -14.90 9.84 -3.73
CA LYS A 28 -16.10 10.41 -3.12
C LYS A 28 -15.90 10.49 -1.61
N PRO A 29 -16.58 11.41 -0.89
CA PRO A 29 -16.49 11.47 0.58
C PRO A 29 -16.84 10.16 1.29
N LYS A 30 -17.64 9.29 0.67
CA LYS A 30 -17.99 7.95 1.18
C LYS A 30 -17.02 6.82 0.79
N ASN A 31 -15.94 7.17 0.09
CA ASN A 31 -14.90 6.28 -0.42
C ASN A 31 -13.56 7.01 -0.35
N VAL A 32 -13.17 7.38 0.86
CA VAL A 32 -11.94 8.11 1.19
C VAL A 32 -10.73 7.30 0.75
N GLY A 33 -10.72 5.98 0.94
CA GLY A 33 -9.65 5.12 0.44
C GLY A 33 -9.51 5.14 -1.08
N GLY A 34 -10.62 5.34 -1.81
CA GLY A 34 -10.58 5.60 -3.25
C GLY A 34 -9.91 6.93 -3.59
N CYS A 35 -10.20 7.98 -2.82
CA CYS A 35 -9.52 9.27 -2.94
C CYS A 35 -8.03 9.18 -2.60
N ALA A 36 -7.66 8.40 -1.57
CA ALA A 36 -6.28 8.14 -1.20
C ALA A 36 -5.49 7.50 -2.35
N LYS A 37 -6.06 6.50 -3.03
CA LYS A 37 -5.42 5.88 -4.22
C LYS A 37 -5.16 6.89 -5.33
N VAL A 38 -6.14 7.74 -5.65
CA VAL A 38 -5.97 8.76 -6.70
C VAL A 38 -4.92 9.79 -6.28
N THR A 39 -4.96 10.23 -5.02
CA THR A 39 -3.99 11.16 -4.43
C THR A 39 -2.57 10.62 -4.51
N ILE A 40 -2.33 9.38 -4.04
CA ILE A 40 -1.04 8.69 -4.13
C ILE A 40 -0.59 8.58 -5.59
N THR A 41 -1.50 8.29 -6.52
CA THR A 41 -1.16 8.18 -7.94
C THR A 41 -0.71 9.52 -8.53
N LEU A 42 -1.42 10.62 -8.22
CA LEU A 42 -1.06 11.97 -8.66
C LEU A 42 0.28 12.41 -8.06
N LEU A 43 0.51 12.17 -6.77
CA LEU A 43 1.79 12.46 -6.13
C LEU A 43 2.94 11.62 -6.72
N ALA A 44 2.70 10.34 -7.01
CA ALA A 44 3.70 9.51 -7.67
C ALA A 44 4.01 10.02 -9.09
N ALA A 45 3.01 10.61 -9.76
CA ALA A 45 3.12 11.19 -11.09
C ALA A 45 3.80 12.57 -11.11
N GLY A 46 4.05 13.20 -9.96
CA GLY A 46 4.54 14.58 -9.92
C GLY A 46 3.46 15.63 -10.23
N GLU A 47 2.19 15.26 -10.12
CA GLU A 47 1.04 16.11 -10.44
C GLU A 47 0.44 16.73 -9.17
N SER A 48 -0.21 17.88 -9.33
CA SER A 48 -1.05 18.47 -8.29
C SER A 48 -2.18 17.52 -7.89
N THR A 49 -2.47 17.40 -6.60
CA THR A 49 -3.61 16.63 -6.09
C THR A 49 -4.95 17.33 -6.32
N THR A 50 -4.93 18.63 -6.61
CA THR A 50 -6.01 19.33 -7.29
C THR A 50 -5.77 19.21 -8.78
N TYR A 51 -6.47 18.27 -9.41
CA TYR A 51 -6.25 17.88 -10.80
C TYR A 51 -7.55 18.04 -11.60
N ASP A 52 -7.47 18.73 -12.73
CA ASP A 52 -8.62 19.06 -13.60
C ASP A 52 -9.81 19.70 -12.85
N GLY A 53 -9.52 20.57 -11.88
CA GLY A 53 -10.54 21.26 -11.07
C GLY A 53 -11.15 20.42 -9.96
N HIS A 54 -10.69 19.18 -9.74
CA HIS A 54 -11.12 18.32 -8.64
C HIS A 54 -10.01 18.16 -7.60
N ASP A 55 -10.31 18.44 -6.33
CA ASP A 55 -9.39 18.25 -5.21
C ASP A 55 -9.51 16.83 -4.66
N TYR A 56 -8.62 15.94 -5.11
CA TYR A 56 -8.60 14.53 -4.71
C TYR A 56 -8.07 14.31 -3.30
N ALA A 57 -7.26 15.24 -2.77
CA ALA A 57 -6.67 15.12 -1.44
C ALA A 57 -7.64 15.60 -0.35
N LYS A 58 -8.56 16.53 -0.67
CA LYS A 58 -9.50 17.08 0.30
C LYS A 58 -10.26 16.03 1.09
N PRO A 59 -10.92 15.02 0.48
CA PRO A 59 -11.62 13.99 1.25
C PRO A 59 -10.72 13.25 2.26
N VAL A 60 -9.46 13.00 1.91
CA VAL A 60 -8.48 12.33 2.79
C VAL A 60 -8.11 13.24 3.97
N THR A 61 -7.81 14.52 3.68
CA THR A 61 -7.37 15.48 4.72
C THR A 61 -8.50 16.00 5.62
N SER A 62 -9.76 15.89 5.19
CA SER A 62 -10.92 16.36 5.96
C SER A 62 -11.78 15.24 6.54
N ALA A 63 -11.43 13.97 6.32
CA ALA A 63 -12.21 12.84 6.83
C ALA A 63 -12.21 12.83 8.36
N THR A 64 -13.40 12.72 8.94
CA THR A 64 -13.60 12.64 10.39
C THR A 64 -13.98 11.25 10.88
N ASP A 65 -14.36 10.36 9.97
CA ASP A 65 -14.82 9.01 10.27
C ASP A 65 -14.22 8.02 9.28
N PHE A 66 -13.80 6.85 9.79
CA PHE A 66 -13.03 5.86 9.04
C PHE A 66 -13.66 4.48 9.24
N THR A 67 -14.80 4.24 8.61
CA THR A 67 -15.57 2.99 8.72
C THR A 67 -15.41 2.06 7.52
N GLU A 68 -14.56 2.45 6.58
CA GLU A 68 -14.23 1.65 5.40
C GLU A 68 -13.38 0.43 5.77
N TYR A 69 -13.17 -0.44 4.77
CA TYR A 69 -12.31 -1.61 4.91
C TYR A 69 -10.89 -1.21 5.34
N ALA A 70 -10.22 -2.05 6.13
CA ALA A 70 -8.91 -1.73 6.71
C ALA A 70 -7.83 -1.43 5.65
N THR A 71 -7.90 -2.01 4.44
CA THR A 71 -7.00 -1.62 3.34
C THR A 71 -7.18 -0.14 2.95
N ASN A 72 -8.42 0.37 2.94
CA ASN A 72 -8.69 1.78 2.64
C ASN A 72 -8.14 2.69 3.73
N GLN A 73 -8.30 2.31 5.00
CA GLN A 73 -7.72 3.04 6.13
C GLN A 73 -6.18 3.09 6.04
N ALA A 74 -5.52 1.97 5.71
CA ALA A 74 -4.07 1.94 5.49
C ALA A 74 -3.65 2.89 4.34
N LEU A 75 -4.43 2.92 3.25
CA LEU A 75 -4.20 3.85 2.14
C LEU A 75 -4.41 5.31 2.53
N ASP A 76 -5.41 5.61 3.37
CA ASP A 76 -5.64 6.96 3.89
C ASP A 76 -4.42 7.44 4.69
N MET A 77 -3.87 6.60 5.56
CA MET A 77 -2.64 6.89 6.32
C MET A 77 -1.45 7.15 5.40
N ILE A 78 -1.25 6.30 4.39
CA ILE A 78 -0.18 6.46 3.41
C ILE A 78 -0.37 7.75 2.59
N ALA A 79 -1.60 8.09 2.20
CA ALA A 79 -1.86 9.32 1.47
C ALA A 79 -1.59 10.56 2.34
N LEU A 80 -1.97 10.54 3.63
CA LEU A 80 -1.67 11.62 4.57
C LEU A 80 -0.17 11.82 4.76
N GLU A 81 0.58 10.73 4.91
CA GLU A 81 2.04 10.78 4.97
C GLU A 81 2.63 11.48 3.74
N ARG A 82 2.22 11.05 2.54
CA ARG A 82 2.72 11.66 1.30
C ARG A 82 2.33 13.11 1.11
N LEU A 83 1.25 13.55 1.74
CA LEU A 83 0.82 14.94 1.79
C LEU A 83 1.53 15.76 2.89
N GLY A 84 2.35 15.12 3.72
CA GLY A 84 2.96 15.74 4.90
C GLY A 84 1.91 16.18 5.92
N LYS A 85 0.85 15.37 6.11
CA LYS A 85 -0.25 15.65 7.03
C LYS A 85 -0.22 14.67 8.20
N PRO A 86 -0.57 15.14 9.42
CA PRO A 86 -0.62 14.26 10.57
C PRO A 86 -1.70 13.20 10.39
N ILE A 87 -1.46 12.01 10.93
CA ILE A 87 -2.44 10.92 10.98
C ILE A 87 -3.49 11.26 12.06
N PRO A 88 -4.79 11.36 11.72
CA PRO A 88 -5.84 11.61 12.70
C PRO A 88 -5.91 10.49 13.76
N GLN A 89 -6.12 10.87 15.03
CA GLN A 89 -6.24 9.90 16.13
C GLN A 89 -7.31 8.83 15.87
N LYS A 90 -8.45 9.21 15.26
CA LYS A 90 -9.51 8.26 14.91
C LYS A 90 -9.07 7.24 13.86
N LEU A 91 -8.26 7.65 12.87
CA LEU A 91 -7.71 6.76 11.87
C LEU A 91 -6.68 5.81 12.49
N PHE A 92 -5.80 6.33 13.35
CA PHE A 92 -4.87 5.51 14.13
C PHE A 92 -5.61 4.46 14.96
N LYS A 93 -6.68 4.86 15.68
CA LYS A 93 -7.51 3.92 16.45
C LYS A 93 -8.21 2.88 15.58
N ALA A 94 -8.63 3.24 14.37
CA ALA A 94 -9.21 2.28 13.43
C ALA A 94 -8.18 1.24 12.97
N ALA A 95 -6.95 1.69 12.64
CA ALA A 95 -5.84 0.83 12.26
C ALA A 95 -5.41 -0.13 13.38
N THR A 96 -5.23 0.37 14.61
CA THR A 96 -4.86 -0.46 15.76
C THR A 96 -6.00 -1.36 16.22
N GLY A 97 -7.25 -0.92 16.06
CA GLY A 97 -8.46 -1.73 16.27
C GLY A 97 -8.48 -2.94 15.35
N TYR A 98 -8.31 -2.74 14.03
CA TYR A 98 -8.19 -3.82 13.05
C TYR A 98 -7.08 -4.82 13.42
N ALA A 99 -5.90 -4.33 13.82
CA ALA A 99 -4.78 -5.17 14.22
C ALA A 99 -5.02 -5.92 15.54
N SER A 100 -5.93 -5.45 16.39
CA SER A 100 -6.26 -6.06 17.68
C SER A 100 -7.36 -7.10 17.60
N GLU A 101 -8.21 -7.03 16.58
CA GLU A 101 -9.31 -7.98 16.37
C GLU A 101 -8.80 -9.30 15.78
N THR A 102 -9.43 -10.42 16.16
CA THR A 102 -9.24 -11.69 15.46
C THR A 102 -10.04 -11.65 14.16
N PRO A 103 -9.39 -11.66 12.98
CA PRO A 103 -10.10 -11.53 11.73
C PRO A 103 -10.88 -12.82 11.41
N LYS A 104 -12.03 -12.67 10.76
CA LYS A 104 -12.87 -13.81 10.35
C LYS A 104 -12.21 -14.68 9.28
N TRP A 105 -11.32 -14.10 8.48
CA TRP A 105 -10.51 -14.78 7.46
C TRP A 105 -9.11 -14.17 7.46
N ALA A 106 -8.10 -14.93 7.00
CA ALA A 106 -6.77 -14.38 6.81
C ALA A 106 -6.78 -13.32 5.70
N ASP A 107 -6.19 -12.16 5.96
CA ASP A 107 -6.02 -11.08 4.98
C ASP A 107 -4.60 -10.49 5.05
N PRO A 108 -3.58 -11.29 4.68
CA PRO A 108 -2.19 -10.86 4.71
C PRO A 108 -1.90 -9.65 3.80
N ASP A 109 -2.68 -9.44 2.74
CA ASP A 109 -2.58 -8.25 1.89
C ASP A 109 -2.81 -6.99 2.73
N THR A 110 -3.93 -6.94 3.46
CA THR A 110 -4.25 -5.82 4.34
C THR A 110 -3.29 -5.73 5.52
N ASP A 111 -2.91 -6.85 6.13
CA ASP A 111 -1.97 -6.86 7.25
C ASP A 111 -0.61 -6.23 6.84
N GLY A 112 -0.08 -6.60 5.67
CA GLY A 112 1.17 -6.05 5.13
C GLY A 112 1.09 -4.56 4.80
N LEU A 113 0.00 -4.13 4.16
CA LEU A 113 -0.21 -2.71 3.85
C LEU A 113 -0.41 -1.89 5.13
N MET A 114 -1.07 -2.46 6.15
CA MET A 114 -1.26 -1.82 7.45
C MET A 114 0.05 -1.65 8.20
N LEU A 115 1.00 -2.60 8.11
CA LEU A 115 2.35 -2.41 8.64
C LEU A 115 3.08 -1.24 7.97
N THR A 116 2.94 -1.10 6.65
CA THR A 116 3.47 0.08 5.94
C THR A 116 2.86 1.36 6.51
N ALA A 117 1.53 1.43 6.62
CA ALA A 117 0.82 2.59 7.16
C ALA A 117 1.25 2.94 8.60
N LEU A 118 1.29 1.96 9.50
CA LEU A 118 1.67 2.15 10.90
C LEU A 118 3.13 2.56 11.06
N SER A 119 4.01 2.25 10.10
CA SER A 119 5.41 2.67 10.15
C SER A 119 5.57 4.20 10.18
N HIS A 120 4.61 4.95 9.62
CA HIS A 120 4.60 6.42 9.59
C HIS A 120 4.06 7.06 10.88
N VAL A 121 3.43 6.28 11.77
CA VAL A 121 3.00 6.81 13.08
C VAL A 121 4.23 7.05 13.95
N LYS A 122 4.44 8.30 14.36
CA LYS A 122 5.56 8.68 15.23
C LYS A 122 5.41 8.20 16.67
N GLY A 123 6.56 8.11 17.36
CA GLY A 123 6.65 7.88 18.80
C GLY A 123 6.56 6.42 19.22
N SER A 124 6.89 6.18 20.48
CA SER A 124 6.69 4.89 21.13
C SER A 124 5.27 4.84 21.71
N ASP A 125 4.37 4.17 21.01
CA ASP A 125 3.01 3.90 21.49
C ASP A 125 2.86 2.39 21.72
N ALA A 126 2.51 2.00 22.95
CA ALA A 126 2.29 0.59 23.30
C ALA A 126 1.18 -0.06 22.46
N GLU A 127 0.18 0.72 22.04
CA GLU A 127 -0.88 0.29 21.14
C GLU A 127 -0.36 0.04 19.73
N LYS A 128 0.50 0.92 19.21
CA LYS A 128 1.19 0.70 17.91
C LYS A 128 2.05 -0.57 17.98
N SER A 129 2.87 -0.72 19.01
CA SER A 129 3.75 -1.90 19.14
C SER A 129 2.95 -3.20 19.23
N LYS A 130 1.83 -3.20 19.97
CA LYS A 130 0.93 -4.34 20.05
C LYS A 130 0.26 -4.63 18.70
N ALA A 131 -0.19 -3.59 17.99
CA ALA A 131 -0.77 -3.73 16.66
C ALA A 131 0.23 -4.35 15.68
N VAL A 132 1.46 -3.84 15.62
CA VAL A 132 2.54 -4.38 14.79
C VAL A 132 2.79 -5.85 15.11
N SER A 133 2.95 -6.20 16.38
CA SER A 133 3.19 -7.59 16.80
C SER A 133 2.07 -8.55 16.42
N ASN A 134 0.81 -8.11 16.53
CA ASN A 134 -0.32 -8.92 16.10
C ASN A 134 -0.32 -9.16 14.58
N LEU A 135 -0.02 -8.13 13.78
CA LEU A 135 0.06 -8.23 12.33
C LEU A 135 1.20 -9.15 11.91
N GLU A 136 2.39 -9.01 12.51
CA GLU A 136 3.52 -9.94 12.33
C GLU A 136 3.12 -11.39 12.62
N GLY A 137 2.39 -11.64 13.71
CA GLY A 137 1.87 -12.96 14.05
C GLY A 137 0.95 -13.55 12.96
N ARG A 138 0.04 -12.74 12.39
CA ARG A 138 -0.83 -13.17 11.28
C ARG A 138 -0.01 -13.46 10.02
N LEU A 139 0.97 -12.62 9.73
CA LEU A 139 1.83 -12.76 8.55
C LEU A 139 2.75 -13.99 8.65
N ASN A 140 3.22 -14.34 9.84
CA ASN A 140 3.91 -15.61 10.09
C ASN A 140 3.01 -16.81 9.78
N ALA A 141 1.74 -16.76 10.19
CA ALA A 141 0.77 -17.82 9.89
C ALA A 141 0.42 -17.92 8.39
N ALA A 142 0.48 -16.80 7.66
CA ALA A 142 0.21 -16.74 6.22
C ALA A 142 1.43 -17.05 5.33
N LYS A 143 2.62 -17.23 5.93
CA LYS A 143 3.88 -17.42 5.20
C LYS A 143 3.95 -18.82 4.56
N GLN A 144 4.34 -18.87 3.29
CA GLN A 144 4.55 -20.09 2.49
C GLN A 144 5.92 -20.03 1.83
N GLY A 145 6.90 -20.76 2.38
CA GLY A 145 8.29 -20.63 1.95
C GLY A 145 8.78 -19.19 2.17
N ASP A 146 9.30 -18.53 1.15
CA ASP A 146 9.75 -17.13 1.21
C ASP A 146 8.68 -16.12 0.77
N ALA A 147 7.41 -16.53 0.67
CA ALA A 147 6.29 -15.70 0.20
C ALA A 147 5.08 -15.76 1.14
N TRP A 148 4.00 -15.05 0.81
CA TRP A 148 2.76 -15.03 1.59
C TRP A 148 1.53 -15.28 0.71
N THR A 149 0.49 -15.86 1.30
CA THR A 149 -0.80 -16.08 0.63
C THR A 149 -1.95 -16.04 1.64
N PRO A 150 -3.14 -15.52 1.27
CA PRO A 150 -4.34 -15.61 2.11
C PRO A 150 -4.84 -17.06 2.29
N SER A 151 -4.54 -17.94 1.33
CA SER A 151 -4.94 -19.35 1.38
C SER A 151 -4.14 -20.21 0.39
N GLY A 152 -4.05 -21.50 0.67
CA GLY A 152 -3.37 -22.47 -0.19
C GLY A 152 -1.90 -22.71 0.20
N SER A 153 -1.23 -23.54 -0.60
CA SER A 153 0.13 -24.03 -0.34
C SER A 153 1.23 -23.27 -1.08
N GLU A 154 0.88 -22.25 -1.87
CA GLU A 154 1.83 -21.52 -2.72
C GLU A 154 1.75 -20.02 -2.44
N GLY A 155 2.89 -19.34 -2.56
CA GLY A 155 3.00 -17.89 -2.40
C GLY A 155 2.24 -17.12 -3.48
N ASN A 156 1.72 -15.95 -3.11
CA ASN A 156 0.99 -15.06 -3.99
C ASN A 156 1.79 -13.76 -4.23
N VAL A 157 1.91 -13.34 -5.49
CA VAL A 157 2.63 -12.10 -5.85
C VAL A 157 2.00 -10.86 -5.22
N ASN A 158 0.68 -10.70 -5.35
CA ASN A 158 -0.05 -9.53 -4.84
C ASN A 158 0.17 -9.37 -3.34
N THR A 159 -0.07 -10.45 -2.60
CA THR A 159 0.12 -10.50 -1.14
C THR A 159 1.56 -10.21 -0.77
N THR A 160 2.51 -10.93 -1.38
CA THR A 160 3.94 -10.77 -1.05
C THR A 160 4.44 -9.35 -1.33
N ALA A 161 3.93 -8.71 -2.38
CA ALA A 161 4.28 -7.34 -2.74
C ALA A 161 3.79 -6.28 -1.75
N TRP A 162 2.75 -6.56 -0.96
CA TRP A 162 2.32 -5.67 0.13
C TRP A 162 2.92 -6.06 1.48
N VAL A 163 3.13 -7.36 1.72
CA VAL A 163 3.69 -7.86 2.97
C VAL A 163 5.17 -7.51 3.13
N ALA A 164 6.00 -7.79 2.13
CA ALA A 164 7.45 -7.62 2.27
C ALA A 164 7.84 -6.15 2.58
N PRO A 165 7.33 -5.12 1.88
CA PRO A 165 7.61 -3.73 2.25
C PRO A 165 7.15 -3.34 3.66
N GLY A 166 6.02 -3.89 4.12
CA GLY A 166 5.48 -3.64 5.46
C GLY A 166 6.36 -4.22 6.56
N LEU A 167 6.72 -5.51 6.43
CA LEU A 167 7.65 -6.18 7.36
C LEU A 167 9.02 -5.51 7.38
N TYR A 168 9.53 -5.08 6.22
CA TYR A 168 10.83 -4.40 6.16
C TYR A 168 10.87 -3.09 6.95
N ARG A 169 9.77 -2.36 7.00
CA ARG A 169 9.67 -1.06 7.69
C ARG A 169 9.39 -1.22 9.18
N ALA A 170 8.34 -1.97 9.50
CA ALA A 170 7.77 -2.01 10.83
C ALA A 170 8.18 -3.24 11.64
N GLY A 171 8.67 -4.29 10.97
CA GLY A 171 8.96 -5.55 11.62
C GLY A 171 10.27 -5.56 12.40
N ASP A 172 10.42 -6.57 13.26
CA ASP A 172 11.70 -6.87 13.92
C ASP A 172 12.79 -7.34 12.93
N ALA A 173 13.99 -7.64 13.45
CA ALA A 173 15.12 -8.06 12.62
C ALA A 173 14.83 -9.32 11.79
N ASP A 174 14.15 -10.31 12.38
CA ASP A 174 13.82 -11.56 11.69
C ASP A 174 12.80 -11.29 10.57
N HIS A 175 11.79 -10.45 10.81
CA HIS A 175 10.82 -10.06 9.81
C HIS A 175 11.43 -9.22 8.68
N LYS A 176 12.44 -8.39 8.96
CA LYS A 176 13.21 -7.67 7.93
C LYS A 176 13.97 -8.63 7.03
N ASP A 177 14.59 -9.66 7.60
CA ASP A 177 15.26 -10.71 6.82
C ASP A 177 14.25 -11.51 5.98
N GLN A 178 13.06 -11.80 6.52
CA GLN A 178 11.98 -12.42 5.76
C GLN A 178 11.52 -11.52 4.59
N ALA A 179 11.41 -10.21 4.81
CA ALA A 179 11.04 -9.27 3.75
C ALA A 179 12.05 -9.28 2.59
N VAL A 180 13.35 -9.31 2.87
CA VAL A 180 14.40 -9.42 1.84
C VAL A 180 14.27 -10.73 1.06
N LYS A 181 14.00 -11.85 1.73
CA LYS A 181 13.73 -13.12 1.05
C LYS A 181 12.46 -13.07 0.20
N GLY A 182 11.41 -12.41 0.68
CA GLY A 182 10.20 -12.13 -0.08
C GLY A 182 10.42 -11.31 -1.34
N GLN A 183 11.29 -10.30 -1.26
CA GLN A 183 11.71 -9.53 -2.43
C GLN A 183 12.45 -10.40 -3.45
N ALA A 184 13.37 -11.26 -2.98
CA ALA A 184 14.08 -12.19 -3.84
C ALA A 184 13.14 -13.21 -4.49
N TRP A 185 12.18 -13.72 -3.74
CA TRP A 185 11.13 -14.61 -4.26
C TRP A 185 10.31 -13.91 -5.34
N LEU A 186 9.87 -12.66 -5.10
CA LEU A 186 9.17 -11.84 -6.08
C LEU A 186 9.99 -11.71 -7.36
N ALA A 187 11.28 -11.39 -7.28
CA ALA A 187 12.13 -11.27 -8.46
C ALA A 187 12.14 -12.56 -9.30
N GLY A 188 12.10 -13.73 -8.65
CA GLY A 188 11.97 -15.03 -9.30
C GLY A 188 10.61 -15.30 -9.95
N GLN A 189 9.56 -14.53 -9.63
CA GLN A 189 8.23 -14.67 -10.25
C GLN A 189 8.07 -13.87 -11.55
N GLN A 190 9.05 -13.03 -11.90
CA GLN A 190 8.96 -12.22 -13.11
C GLN A 190 8.98 -13.10 -14.36
N GLN A 191 7.98 -12.94 -15.22
CA GLN A 191 7.89 -13.63 -16.50
C GLN A 191 8.85 -13.00 -17.53
N SER A 192 9.09 -13.71 -18.64
CA SER A 192 9.99 -13.23 -19.70
C SER A 192 9.54 -11.93 -20.37
N ASP A 193 8.24 -11.63 -20.33
CA ASP A 193 7.66 -10.36 -20.80
C ASP A 193 7.70 -9.24 -19.74
N GLY A 194 8.28 -9.54 -18.57
CA GLY A 194 8.40 -8.64 -17.43
C GLY A 194 7.16 -8.56 -16.54
N SER A 195 6.05 -9.22 -16.91
CA SER A 195 4.83 -9.27 -16.12
C SER A 195 4.97 -10.21 -14.92
N PHE A 196 4.01 -10.12 -13.99
CA PHE A 196 3.93 -11.01 -12.84
C PHE A 196 2.62 -11.78 -12.83
N PRO A 197 2.64 -13.06 -12.43
CA PRO A 197 1.43 -13.84 -12.29
C PRO A 197 0.54 -13.27 -11.17
N GLY A 198 -0.75 -13.12 -11.46
CA GLY A 198 -1.77 -12.79 -10.47
C GLY A 198 -2.70 -13.98 -10.20
N SER A 199 -3.37 -13.97 -9.04
CA SER A 199 -4.42 -14.96 -8.73
C SER A 199 -5.60 -14.89 -9.72
N VAL A 200 -5.84 -13.70 -10.28
CA VAL A 200 -6.85 -13.45 -11.30
C VAL A 200 -6.20 -13.55 -12.69
N LYS A 201 -6.58 -14.57 -13.47
CA LYS A 201 -6.00 -14.88 -14.79
C LYS A 201 -6.48 -13.96 -15.93
N THR A 202 -6.88 -12.73 -15.62
CA THR A 202 -7.25 -11.71 -16.63
C THR A 202 -6.08 -10.77 -16.88
N SER A 203 -6.09 -10.06 -18.00
CA SER A 203 -5.08 -9.01 -18.29
C SER A 203 -5.06 -7.94 -17.20
N VAL A 204 -6.22 -7.56 -16.66
CA VAL A 204 -6.34 -6.64 -15.53
C VAL A 204 -5.73 -7.24 -14.26
N GLY A 205 -5.95 -8.53 -14.00
CA GLY A 205 -5.35 -9.25 -12.87
C GLY A 205 -3.82 -9.29 -12.92
N ALA A 206 -3.26 -9.64 -14.07
CA ALA A 206 -1.81 -9.63 -14.31
C ALA A 206 -1.22 -8.21 -14.20
N MET A 207 -1.94 -7.20 -14.72
CA MET A 207 -1.57 -5.80 -14.54
C MET A 207 -1.53 -5.42 -13.06
N MET A 208 -2.53 -5.79 -12.26
CA MET A 208 -2.56 -5.51 -10.83
C MET A 208 -1.36 -6.13 -10.10
N ALA A 209 -1.09 -7.43 -10.30
CA ALA A 209 0.08 -8.10 -9.72
C ALA A 209 1.39 -7.40 -10.09
N THR A 210 1.56 -7.06 -11.37
CA THR A 210 2.73 -6.34 -11.86
C THR A 210 2.86 -4.97 -11.21
N THR A 211 1.77 -4.20 -11.11
CA THR A 211 1.80 -2.86 -10.51
C THR A 211 2.12 -2.87 -9.02
N GLN A 212 1.75 -3.93 -8.31
CA GLN A 212 2.04 -4.11 -6.89
C GLN A 212 3.48 -4.59 -6.65
N ALA A 213 3.97 -5.51 -7.47
CA ALA A 213 5.31 -6.09 -7.31
C ALA A 213 6.44 -5.09 -7.58
N VAL A 214 6.25 -4.17 -8.55
CA VAL A 214 7.31 -3.23 -8.97
C VAL A 214 7.85 -2.36 -7.82
N PRO A 215 7.02 -1.70 -6.98
CA PRO A 215 7.48 -1.04 -5.76
C PRO A 215 8.36 -1.92 -4.87
N ALA A 216 7.91 -3.12 -4.52
CA ALA A 216 8.65 -4.02 -3.65
C ALA A 216 10.02 -4.40 -4.24
N LEU A 217 10.11 -4.58 -5.56
CA LEU A 217 11.37 -4.85 -6.25
C LEU A 217 12.31 -3.63 -6.31
N ARG A 218 11.79 -2.42 -6.13
CA ARG A 218 12.57 -1.17 -6.09
C ARG A 218 13.11 -0.86 -4.69
N GLY A 219 13.68 -1.86 -4.02
CA GLY A 219 14.27 -1.70 -2.69
C GLY A 219 13.23 -1.74 -1.57
N LEU A 220 12.29 -2.68 -1.65
CA LEU A 220 11.20 -2.85 -0.67
C LEU A 220 10.37 -1.58 -0.50
N GLN A 221 10.21 -0.80 -1.57
CA GLN A 221 9.33 0.36 -1.59
C GLN A 221 7.86 -0.06 -1.57
N SER A 222 7.00 0.85 -1.13
CA SER A 222 5.54 0.67 -1.13
C SER A 222 4.89 1.96 -1.64
N TYR A 223 3.58 2.10 -1.49
CA TYR A 223 2.84 3.25 -2.04
C TYR A 223 3.18 4.59 -1.39
N ASP A 224 3.84 4.57 -0.24
CA ASP A 224 4.38 5.71 0.50
C ASP A 224 5.51 6.42 -0.25
N ASN A 225 6.46 5.68 -0.84
CA ASN A 225 7.72 6.26 -1.28
C ASN A 225 8.07 6.01 -2.76
N VAL A 226 7.07 5.66 -3.58
CA VAL A 226 7.24 5.51 -5.03
C VAL A 226 6.86 6.76 -5.83
N GLY A 227 7.64 7.03 -6.88
CA GLY A 227 7.35 8.06 -7.90
C GLY A 227 8.18 9.34 -7.74
N ALA A 228 7.75 10.41 -8.42
CA ALA A 228 8.49 11.67 -8.53
C ALA A 228 8.57 12.47 -7.23
N HIS A 229 7.56 12.37 -6.37
CA HIS A 229 7.61 12.89 -5.00
C HIS A 229 7.98 11.74 -4.05
N GLN A 230 9.20 11.78 -3.52
CA GLN A 230 9.58 10.87 -2.44
C GLN A 230 8.69 11.13 -1.21
N ALA A 231 8.48 10.08 -0.41
CA ALA A 231 7.94 10.26 0.93
C ALA A 231 8.84 11.24 1.71
N GLN A 232 8.31 11.85 2.76
CA GLN A 232 9.16 12.59 3.68
C GLN A 232 10.25 11.64 4.21
N GLU A 233 11.51 12.05 4.15
CA GLU A 233 12.64 11.21 4.58
C GLU A 233 12.55 10.86 6.08
N GLU A 234 11.86 11.73 6.84
CA GLU A 234 11.49 11.53 8.22
C GLU A 234 10.01 11.89 8.37
N PRO A 235 9.25 11.20 9.24
CA PRO A 235 7.86 11.59 9.45
C PRO A 235 7.82 13.04 9.99
N VAL A 236 6.75 13.81 9.79
CA VAL A 236 6.63 15.22 10.28
C VAL A 236 6.04 15.30 11.68
N ASP A 237 6.59 16.23 12.50
CA ASP A 237 6.30 16.41 13.94
C ASP A 237 4.86 16.87 14.23
#